data_AF-A0A537GB74-F1
#
_entry.id   AF-A0A537GB74-F1
#
_cell.length_a   1.000
_cell.length_b   1.000
_cell.length_c   1.000
_cell.angle_alpha   90.00
_cell.angle_beta   90.00
_cell.angle_gamma   90.00
#
_symmetry.space_group_name_H-M   'P 1'
#
loop_
_entity.id
_entity.type
_entity.pdbx_description
1 polymer ?
#
loop_
_entity_poly.entity_id
_entity_poly.type
_entity_poly.pdbx_seq_one_letter_code
_entity_poly.pdbx_strand_id
1 'polypeptide(L)'
;MARTVQLFEDPNVSIDQLSEFYKVEGSPHTYLMFVTTIDGIAVPLEPGQRGGSEIALRHLTDNPIAAGGLTDNRALQYGWATADAVLGGAGIFRDNPAASWYPRDKDLQDLLTKRNRKPVRAVVTGRGEVDLKHPVFNPKKDEWQPVIFTTEKGEEKLKSQAKRLQVQGFKPLQPAKTYAIGDTSVDLTKAVGILRKDYNTKLLDIQGGPILAGGVVKAMLVDEVRLTVSPQIMGDLNSEGKRRPGFLTGIHFGLDDSPLAELEAIGVSMSHIFLRYLMNYRN
;
A
#
# COMPACT_ATOMS: atom_id res chain seq x y z
N MET A 1 -12.60 -21.88 -10.37
CA MET A 1 -11.81 -21.62 -11.60
C MET A 1 -11.59 -20.11 -11.61
N ALA A 2 -10.37 -19.62 -11.87
CA ALA A 2 -10.12 -18.17 -11.92
C ALA A 2 -11.03 -17.55 -13.00
N ARG A 3 -11.65 -16.41 -12.71
CA ARG A 3 -12.54 -15.74 -13.66
C ARG A 3 -11.76 -15.12 -14.81
N THR A 4 -10.57 -14.60 -14.52
CA THR A 4 -9.69 -13.95 -15.50
C THR A 4 -8.30 -14.57 -15.47
N VAL A 5 -7.76 -14.87 -16.65
CA VAL A 5 -6.34 -15.24 -16.84
C VAL A 5 -5.75 -14.35 -17.91
N GLN A 6 -4.66 -13.65 -17.58
CA GLN A 6 -4.03 -12.68 -18.48
C GLN A 6 -2.51 -12.90 -18.57
N LEU A 7 -2.00 -12.93 -19.80
CA LEU A 7 -0.57 -12.90 -20.07
C LEU A 7 -0.19 -11.48 -20.49
N PHE A 8 0.68 -10.84 -19.71
CA PHE A 8 1.25 -9.54 -20.00
C PHE A 8 2.56 -9.75 -20.76
N GLU A 9 2.45 -9.88 -22.09
CA GLU A 9 3.58 -10.11 -22.99
C GLU A 9 4.63 -8.99 -22.93
N ASP A 10 4.16 -7.73 -22.81
CA ASP A 10 4.99 -6.56 -22.55
C ASP A 10 4.91 -6.17 -21.07
N PRO A 11 6.04 -6.10 -20.33
CA PRO A 11 6.03 -5.67 -18.94
C PRO A 11 5.68 -4.19 -18.75
N ASN A 12 5.71 -3.39 -19.82
CA ASN A 12 5.17 -2.05 -19.85
C ASN A 12 3.65 -2.05 -20.13
N VAL A 13 2.89 -2.74 -19.28
CA VAL A 13 1.44 -2.98 -19.45
C VAL A 13 0.61 -1.72 -19.67
N SER A 14 -0.27 -1.73 -20.67
CA SER A 14 -1.14 -0.57 -20.96
C SER A 14 -2.17 -0.31 -19.85
N ILE A 15 -2.71 0.92 -19.82
CA ILE A 15 -3.81 1.28 -18.90
C ILE A 15 -5.03 0.39 -19.16
N ASP A 16 -5.33 0.05 -20.41
CA ASP A 16 -6.49 -0.78 -20.76
C ASP A 16 -6.35 -2.20 -20.21
N GLN A 17 -5.16 -2.80 -20.35
CA GLN A 17 -4.85 -4.10 -19.76
C GLN A 17 -4.98 -4.07 -18.24
N LEU A 18 -4.44 -3.03 -17.58
CA LEU A 18 -4.56 -2.86 -16.13
C LEU A 18 -6.00 -2.63 -15.68
N SER A 19 -6.77 -1.86 -16.46
CA SER A 19 -8.16 -1.55 -16.16
C SER A 19 -9.06 -2.77 -16.27
N GLU A 20 -8.82 -3.62 -17.25
CA GLU A 20 -9.54 -4.89 -17.36
C GLU A 20 -9.10 -5.86 -16.26
N PHE A 21 -7.79 -5.99 -16.03
CA PHE A 21 -7.26 -6.92 -15.03
C PHE A 21 -7.70 -6.58 -13.61
N TYR A 22 -7.75 -5.30 -13.23
CA TYR A 22 -8.10 -4.82 -11.89
C TYR A 22 -9.54 -4.32 -11.77
N LYS A 23 -10.39 -4.66 -12.75
CA LYS A 23 -11.82 -4.33 -12.72
C LYS A 23 -12.46 -4.89 -11.45
N VAL A 24 -13.25 -4.04 -10.80
CA VAL A 24 -13.99 -4.36 -9.58
C VAL A 24 -15.47 -4.33 -9.88
N GLU A 25 -16.19 -5.37 -9.46
CA GLU A 25 -17.65 -5.39 -9.46
C GLU A 25 -18.16 -4.94 -8.08
N GLY A 26 -18.85 -3.80 -8.04
CA GLY A 26 -19.43 -3.26 -6.80
C GLY A 26 -18.67 -2.09 -6.18
N SER A 27 -19.33 -1.43 -5.23
CA SER A 27 -18.81 -0.27 -4.50
C SER A 27 -19.58 -0.09 -3.18
N PRO A 28 -18.93 0.27 -2.05
CA PRO A 28 -17.49 0.49 -1.88
C PRO A 28 -16.65 -0.80 -1.99
N HIS A 29 -15.37 -0.68 -2.34
CA HIS A 29 -14.41 -1.78 -2.42
C HIS A 29 -13.05 -1.39 -1.82
N THR A 30 -12.43 -2.28 -1.04
CA THR A 30 -11.10 -2.13 -0.44
C THR A 30 -10.20 -3.24 -0.94
N TYR A 31 -9.04 -2.89 -1.49
CA TYR A 31 -8.02 -3.89 -1.82
C TYR A 31 -6.73 -3.65 -1.04
N LEU A 32 -6.05 -4.76 -0.70
CA LEU A 32 -4.72 -4.76 -0.12
C LEU A 32 -3.71 -5.13 -1.21
N MET A 33 -2.83 -4.19 -1.57
CA MET A 33 -1.81 -4.37 -2.61
C MET A 33 -0.47 -4.76 -1.97
N PHE A 34 0.14 -5.84 -2.45
CA PHE A 34 1.37 -6.36 -1.87
C PHE A 34 2.24 -7.14 -2.86
N VAL A 35 3.52 -7.28 -2.54
CA VAL A 35 4.46 -8.14 -3.28
C VAL A 35 5.25 -9.02 -2.31
N THR A 36 5.44 -10.29 -2.66
CA THR A 36 6.26 -11.25 -1.90
C THR A 36 7.21 -12.02 -2.79
N THR A 37 8.23 -12.63 -2.20
CA THR A 37 9.00 -13.73 -2.82
C THR A 37 8.14 -15.00 -2.92
N ILE A 38 8.66 -16.04 -3.61
CA ILE A 38 8.02 -17.36 -3.73
C ILE A 38 7.77 -17.98 -2.34
N ASP A 39 8.72 -17.82 -1.43
CA ASP A 39 8.67 -18.29 -0.05
C ASP A 39 7.96 -17.32 0.92
N GLY A 40 7.24 -16.31 0.38
CA GLY A 40 6.30 -15.48 1.14
C GLY A 40 6.91 -14.31 1.90
N ILE A 41 8.17 -13.94 1.62
CA ILE A 41 8.87 -12.82 2.26
C ILE A 41 8.45 -11.49 1.64
N ALA A 42 8.07 -10.55 2.50
CA ALA A 42 7.54 -9.24 2.16
C ALA A 42 8.56 -8.10 2.30
N VAL A 43 9.58 -8.30 3.13
CA VAL A 43 10.56 -7.27 3.48
C VAL A 43 11.94 -7.94 3.58
N PRO A 44 12.95 -7.47 2.82
CA PRO A 44 14.29 -8.06 2.86
C PRO A 44 14.93 -7.97 4.26
N LEU A 45 14.64 -6.88 4.99
CA LEU A 45 15.19 -6.59 6.31
C LEU A 45 16.74 -6.59 6.31
N GLU A 46 17.35 -6.12 5.23
CA GLU A 46 18.81 -5.96 5.10
C GLU A 46 19.21 -4.49 5.20
N PRO A 47 20.44 -4.18 5.68
CA PRO A 47 20.98 -2.83 5.63
C PRO A 47 20.95 -2.27 4.20
N GLY A 48 20.22 -1.17 4.00
CA GLY A 48 20.15 -0.49 2.71
C GLY A 48 19.17 -1.08 1.68
N GLN A 49 18.62 -2.28 1.90
CA GLN A 49 17.54 -2.84 1.07
C GLN A 49 16.19 -2.64 1.75
N ARG A 50 15.29 -1.95 1.06
CA ARG A 50 14.18 -1.32 1.77
C ARG A 50 12.84 -1.52 1.05
N GLY A 51 12.23 -2.65 1.38
CA GLY A 51 10.81 -2.90 1.21
C GLY A 51 10.45 -3.54 -0.13
N GLY A 52 9.28 -3.16 -0.66
CA GLY A 52 8.66 -3.86 -1.78
C GLY A 52 9.39 -3.70 -3.11
N SER A 53 10.23 -2.68 -3.30
CA SER A 53 10.94 -2.46 -4.57
C SER A 53 11.93 -3.57 -4.89
N GLU A 54 12.66 -3.98 -3.86
CA GLU A 54 13.68 -5.02 -3.92
C GLU A 54 13.04 -6.39 -4.02
N ILE A 55 11.92 -6.61 -3.30
CA ILE A 55 11.13 -7.85 -3.45
C ILE A 55 10.58 -7.98 -4.86
N ALA A 56 10.06 -6.89 -5.44
CA ALA A 56 9.59 -6.84 -6.83
C ALA A 56 10.72 -6.91 -7.88
N LEU A 57 11.99 -6.94 -7.46
CA LEU A 57 13.19 -6.99 -8.31
C LEU A 57 13.35 -5.79 -9.25
N ARG A 58 12.79 -4.61 -8.91
CA ARG A 58 12.84 -3.40 -9.76
C ARG A 58 14.25 -2.84 -10.00
N HIS A 59 15.23 -3.27 -9.21
CA HIS A 59 16.63 -2.87 -9.34
C HIS A 59 17.40 -3.69 -10.39
N LEU A 60 16.86 -4.82 -10.85
CA LEU A 60 17.49 -5.70 -11.84
C LEU A 60 16.98 -5.36 -13.25
N THR A 61 17.24 -4.14 -13.72
CA THR A 61 16.65 -3.59 -14.96
C THR A 61 16.98 -4.35 -16.23
N ASP A 62 18.14 -5.01 -16.28
CA ASP A 62 18.62 -5.74 -17.47
C ASP A 62 18.41 -7.26 -17.36
N ASN A 63 17.71 -7.73 -16.31
CA ASN A 63 17.47 -9.15 -16.11
C ASN A 63 16.07 -9.54 -16.65
N PRO A 64 15.99 -10.40 -17.69
CA PRO A 64 14.71 -10.76 -18.32
C PRO A 64 13.77 -11.54 -17.38
N ILE A 65 14.29 -12.27 -16.40
CA ILE A 65 13.47 -12.95 -15.38
C ILE A 65 12.80 -11.92 -14.47
N ALA A 66 13.54 -10.86 -14.12
CA ALA A 66 13.08 -9.80 -13.21
C ALA A 66 12.21 -8.74 -13.89
N ALA A 67 12.12 -8.71 -15.22
CA ALA A 67 11.45 -7.66 -15.97
C ALA A 67 9.95 -7.50 -15.64
N GLY A 68 9.29 -8.54 -15.11
CA GLY A 68 7.93 -8.45 -14.56
C GLY A 68 7.78 -7.48 -13.37
N GLY A 69 8.89 -7.08 -12.73
CA GLY A 69 8.91 -6.03 -11.72
C GLY A 69 8.51 -4.65 -12.26
N LEU A 70 8.63 -4.42 -13.57
CA LEU A 70 8.09 -3.22 -14.22
C LEU A 70 6.56 -3.25 -14.26
N THR A 71 5.96 -4.41 -14.53
CA THR A 71 4.51 -4.64 -14.47
C THR A 71 3.97 -4.39 -13.07
N ASP A 72 4.66 -4.90 -12.04
CA ASP A 72 4.33 -4.62 -10.63
C ASP A 72 4.36 -3.11 -10.33
N ASN A 73 5.41 -2.42 -10.77
CA ASN A 73 5.51 -0.97 -10.61
C ASN A 73 4.37 -0.22 -11.31
N ARG A 74 3.97 -0.63 -12.52
CA ARG A 74 2.85 -0.02 -13.24
C ARG A 74 1.51 -0.32 -12.56
N ALA A 75 1.29 -1.55 -12.10
CA ALA A 75 0.10 -1.93 -11.33
C ALA A 75 -0.04 -1.13 -10.02
N LEU A 76 1.07 -0.96 -9.30
CA LEU A 76 1.15 -0.15 -8.09
C LEU A 76 0.75 1.31 -8.36
N GLN A 77 1.32 1.92 -9.41
CA GLN A 77 1.01 3.29 -9.80
C GLN A 77 -0.41 3.45 -10.33
N TYR A 78 -0.96 2.43 -11.01
CA TYR A 78 -2.35 2.40 -11.44
C TYR A 78 -3.30 2.42 -10.25
N GLY A 79 -2.99 1.67 -9.18
CA GLY A 79 -3.72 1.78 -7.91
C GLY A 79 -3.71 3.21 -7.37
N TRP A 80 -2.55 3.86 -7.35
CA TRP A 80 -2.46 5.26 -6.92
C TRP A 80 -3.24 6.25 -7.80
N ALA A 81 -3.28 6.01 -9.11
CA ALA A 81 -4.00 6.85 -10.06
C ALA A 81 -5.53 6.68 -10.00
N THR A 82 -6.00 5.50 -9.56
CA THR A 82 -7.43 5.14 -9.62
C THR A 82 -8.14 5.06 -8.28
N ALA A 83 -7.41 4.85 -7.19
CA ALA A 83 -8.00 4.81 -5.86
C ALA A 83 -8.44 6.21 -5.39
N ASP A 84 -9.49 6.23 -4.58
CA ASP A 84 -10.02 7.46 -3.99
C ASP A 84 -9.23 7.85 -2.76
N ALA A 85 -8.76 6.85 -2.03
CA ALA A 85 -7.78 6.98 -0.97
C ALA A 85 -6.73 5.88 -1.10
N VAL A 86 -5.49 6.23 -0.76
CA VAL A 86 -4.42 5.26 -0.45
C VAL A 86 -4.17 5.34 1.04
N LEU A 87 -4.19 4.21 1.74
CA LEU A 87 -3.88 4.07 3.15
C LEU A 87 -2.60 3.23 3.29
N GLY A 88 -1.57 3.77 3.92
CA GLY A 88 -0.33 3.04 4.17
C GLY A 88 0.21 3.22 5.58
N GLY A 89 1.02 2.26 6.03
CA GLY A 89 1.69 2.33 7.33
C GLY A 89 2.92 3.23 7.28
N ALA A 90 3.15 4.00 8.35
CA ALA A 90 4.34 4.86 8.48
C ALA A 90 5.69 4.12 8.35
N GLY A 91 5.69 2.80 8.56
CA GLY A 91 6.88 1.95 8.34
C GLY A 91 7.44 2.07 6.93
N ILE A 92 6.58 2.29 5.92
CA ILE A 92 6.97 2.46 4.52
C ILE A 92 7.95 3.63 4.35
N PHE A 93 7.85 4.70 5.13
CA PHE A 93 8.68 5.89 4.93
C PHE A 93 10.13 5.72 5.38
N ARG A 94 10.38 4.76 6.27
CA ARG A 94 11.75 4.34 6.59
C ARG A 94 12.39 3.65 5.40
N ASP A 95 11.57 2.93 4.66
CA ASP A 95 12.01 2.11 3.54
C ASP A 95 12.14 2.92 2.26
N ASN A 96 11.17 3.80 2.01
CA ASN A 96 11.13 4.68 0.85
C ASN A 96 10.91 6.14 1.30
N PRO A 97 12.00 6.90 1.55
CA PRO A 97 11.94 8.30 1.98
C PRO A 97 11.32 9.26 0.95
N ALA A 98 11.16 8.80 -0.30
CA ALA A 98 10.56 9.57 -1.39
C ALA A 98 9.10 9.17 -1.65
N ALA A 99 8.51 8.29 -0.83
CA ALA A 99 7.15 7.80 -1.04
C ALA A 99 6.13 8.95 -0.96
N SER A 100 5.37 9.14 -2.04
CA SER A 100 4.22 10.06 -2.11
C SER A 100 2.92 9.35 -2.46
N TRP A 101 3.01 8.10 -2.94
CA TRP A 101 1.91 7.39 -3.62
C TRP A 101 1.29 8.23 -4.73
N TYR A 102 2.11 9.02 -5.44
CA TYR A 102 1.71 9.74 -6.64
C TYR A 102 2.30 9.04 -7.87
N PRO A 103 1.52 8.84 -8.95
CA PRO A 103 2.05 8.22 -10.17
C PRO A 103 3.23 9.01 -10.75
N ARG A 104 4.22 8.29 -11.29
CA ARG A 104 5.41 8.85 -11.96
C ARG A 104 5.26 8.77 -13.48
N ASP A 105 4.61 7.72 -13.97
CA ASP A 105 4.37 7.55 -15.40
C ASP A 105 3.32 8.56 -15.88
N LYS A 106 3.60 9.21 -17.03
CA LYS A 106 2.84 10.36 -17.53
C LYS A 106 1.38 10.02 -17.83
N ASP A 107 1.14 8.86 -18.43
CA ASP A 107 -0.19 8.34 -18.75
C ASP A 107 -1.04 8.12 -17.47
N LEU A 108 -0.42 7.63 -16.39
CA LEU A 108 -1.08 7.43 -15.09
C LEU A 108 -1.29 8.75 -14.33
N GLN A 109 -0.40 9.74 -14.48
CA GLN A 109 -0.65 11.10 -13.99
C GLN A 109 -1.83 11.76 -14.72
N ASP A 110 -1.92 11.57 -16.04
CA ASP A 110 -3.02 12.08 -16.85
C ASP A 110 -4.34 11.39 -16.49
N LEU A 111 -4.31 10.08 -16.22
CA LEU A 111 -5.46 9.34 -15.70
C LEU A 111 -5.95 9.93 -14.37
N LEU A 112 -5.04 10.18 -13.42
CA LEU A 112 -5.40 10.77 -12.14
C LEU A 112 -6.00 12.17 -12.31
N THR A 113 -5.39 13.01 -13.14
CA THR A 113 -5.82 14.40 -13.38
C THR A 113 -7.21 14.46 -14.01
N LYS A 114 -7.51 13.57 -14.96
CA LYS A 114 -8.82 13.48 -15.64
C LYS A 114 -9.98 13.18 -14.69
N ARG A 115 -9.73 12.57 -13.52
CA ARG A 115 -10.77 12.25 -12.54
C ARG A 115 -11.35 13.49 -11.83
N ASN A 116 -10.73 14.66 -12.01
CA ASN A 116 -11.14 15.95 -11.44
C ASN A 116 -11.49 15.88 -9.94
N ARG A 117 -10.71 15.09 -9.20
CA ARG A 117 -10.85 14.86 -7.76
C ARG A 117 -9.46 14.76 -7.15
N LYS A 118 -9.31 15.34 -5.97
CA LYS A 118 -8.11 15.18 -5.15
C LYS A 118 -8.18 13.88 -4.36
N PRO A 119 -7.34 12.87 -4.66
CA PRO A 119 -7.31 11.64 -3.88
C PRO A 119 -6.81 11.93 -2.46
N VAL A 120 -7.12 11.02 -1.54
CA VAL A 120 -6.57 11.06 -0.18
C VAL A 120 -5.32 10.20 -0.09
N ARG A 121 -4.28 10.70 0.57
CA ARG A 121 -3.10 9.91 0.96
C ARG A 121 -3.03 9.87 2.47
N ALA A 122 -3.41 8.73 3.03
CA ALA A 122 -3.58 8.52 4.46
C ALA A 122 -2.46 7.64 5.03
N VAL A 123 -1.97 8.02 6.21
CA VAL A 123 -0.89 7.32 6.89
C VAL A 123 -1.34 6.84 8.26
N VAL A 124 -1.09 5.57 8.58
CA VAL A 124 -1.29 5.02 9.92
C VAL A 124 0.03 5.05 10.70
N THR A 125 0.04 5.68 11.87
CA THR A 125 1.18 5.67 12.79
C THR A 125 0.72 5.61 14.24
N GLY A 126 1.12 4.56 14.98
CA GLY A 126 0.71 4.43 16.38
C GLY A 126 1.36 5.44 17.33
N ARG A 127 2.60 5.85 17.04
CA ARG A 127 3.41 6.70 17.93
C ARG A 127 3.57 8.15 17.44
N GLY A 128 2.95 8.52 16.30
CA GLY A 128 3.20 9.81 15.66
C GLY A 128 4.65 9.98 15.18
N GLU A 129 5.39 8.88 14.97
CA GLU A 129 6.81 8.88 14.59
C GLU A 129 6.98 8.97 13.07
N VAL A 130 6.52 10.08 12.51
CA VAL A 130 6.71 10.46 11.11
C VAL A 130 7.28 11.86 11.02
N ASP A 131 8.02 12.14 9.95
CA ASP A 131 8.47 13.50 9.63
C ASP A 131 7.35 14.23 8.87
N LEU A 132 6.82 15.32 9.42
CA LEU A 132 5.81 16.15 8.78
C LEU A 132 6.34 16.89 7.53
N LYS A 133 7.66 16.91 7.30
CA LYS A 133 8.27 17.36 6.03
C LYS A 133 8.27 16.29 4.94
N HIS A 134 7.88 15.05 5.25
CA HIS A 134 7.90 13.95 4.29
C HIS A 134 7.03 14.27 3.05
N PRO A 135 7.43 13.86 1.83
CA PRO A 135 6.74 14.22 0.59
C PRO A 135 5.23 13.92 0.61
N VAL A 136 4.81 12.77 1.15
CA VAL A 136 3.39 12.39 1.26
C VAL A 136 2.51 13.41 2.00
N PHE A 137 3.08 14.20 2.91
CA PHE A 137 2.34 15.23 3.66
C PHE A 137 2.43 16.61 3.02
N ASN A 138 3.22 16.73 1.95
CA ASN A 138 3.55 17.98 1.29
C ASN A 138 3.32 17.87 -0.22
N PRO A 139 2.05 17.65 -0.65
CA PRO A 139 1.69 17.61 -2.07
C PRO A 139 2.15 18.87 -2.79
N LYS A 140 2.63 18.71 -4.02
CA LYS A 140 2.84 19.86 -4.90
C LYS A 140 1.49 20.23 -5.49
N LYS A 141 1.23 21.53 -5.68
CA LYS A 141 0.05 22.04 -6.42
C LYS A 141 -1.29 21.40 -6.03
N ASP A 142 -1.45 21.02 -4.76
CA ASP A 142 -2.71 20.43 -4.25
C ASP A 142 -3.10 19.11 -4.96
N GLU A 143 -2.08 18.33 -5.34
CA GLU A 143 -2.21 17.03 -6.05
C GLU A 143 -3.00 15.97 -5.25
N TRP A 144 -3.01 16.03 -3.91
CA TRP A 144 -3.78 15.15 -3.04
C TRP A 144 -4.02 15.76 -1.66
N GLN A 145 -4.92 15.15 -0.88
CA GLN A 145 -5.20 15.52 0.52
C GLN A 145 -4.40 14.63 1.49
N PRO A 146 -3.46 15.17 2.28
CA PRO A 146 -2.69 14.39 3.25
C PRO A 146 -3.47 14.18 4.57
N VAL A 147 -3.52 12.92 5.02
CA VAL A 147 -4.22 12.50 6.25
C VAL A 147 -3.32 11.64 7.12
N ILE A 148 -3.41 11.82 8.44
CA ILE A 148 -2.72 10.99 9.43
C ILE A 148 -3.74 10.41 10.41
N PHE A 149 -3.75 9.08 10.54
CA PHE A 149 -4.44 8.36 11.59
C PHE A 149 -3.42 7.93 12.65
N THR A 150 -3.65 8.33 13.89
CA THR A 150 -2.73 8.10 15.01
C THR A 150 -3.49 7.86 16.31
N THR A 151 -2.77 7.48 17.36
CA THR A 151 -3.29 7.51 18.73
C THR A 151 -3.28 8.93 19.30
N GLU A 152 -3.96 9.16 20.42
CA GLU A 152 -3.93 10.43 21.15
C GLU A 152 -2.49 10.86 21.49
N LYS A 153 -1.68 9.95 22.05
CA LYS A 153 -0.26 10.20 22.33
C LYS A 153 0.55 10.54 21.09
N GLY A 154 0.28 9.86 19.98
CA GLY A 154 0.95 10.16 18.71
C GLY A 154 0.54 11.53 18.16
N GLU A 155 -0.70 11.96 18.34
CA GLU A 155 -1.17 13.28 17.95
C GLU A 155 -0.45 14.40 18.73
N GLU A 156 -0.27 14.25 20.05
CA GLU A 156 0.49 15.20 20.86
C GLU A 156 1.93 15.39 20.35
N LYS A 157 2.58 14.28 19.95
CA LYS A 157 3.93 14.31 19.36
C LYS A 157 3.95 15.04 18.01
N LEU A 158 2.95 14.80 17.16
CA LEU A 158 2.80 15.49 15.87
C LEU A 158 2.53 16.99 16.04
N LYS A 159 1.65 17.37 16.97
CA LYS A 159 1.37 18.78 17.31
C LYS A 159 2.64 19.50 17.80
N SER A 160 3.42 18.84 18.66
CA SER A 160 4.70 19.37 19.16
C SER A 160 5.71 19.55 18.02
N GLN A 161 5.80 18.57 17.11
CA GLN A 161 6.65 18.67 15.93
C GLN A 161 6.21 19.82 15.02
N ALA A 162 4.92 19.96 14.74
CA ALA A 162 4.36 21.02 13.91
C ALA A 162 4.69 22.41 14.45
N LYS A 163 4.54 22.63 15.77
CA LYS A 163 4.94 23.89 16.44
C LYS A 163 6.42 24.20 16.24
N ARG A 164 7.31 23.22 16.45
CA ARG A 164 8.75 23.37 16.24
C ARG A 164 9.08 23.73 14.78
N LEU A 165 8.43 23.06 13.83
CA LEU A 165 8.63 23.30 12.40
C LEU A 165 8.16 24.71 11.99
N GLN A 166 7.04 25.18 12.54
CA GLN A 166 6.53 26.52 12.32
C GLN A 166 7.52 27.60 12.80
N VAL A 167 8.14 27.41 13.97
CA VAL A 167 9.20 28.29 14.49
C VAL A 167 10.43 28.29 13.57
N GLN A 168 10.74 27.17 12.93
CA GLN A 168 11.81 27.05 11.93
C GLN A 168 11.42 27.59 10.54
N GLY A 169 10.26 28.24 10.40
CA GLY A 169 9.80 28.83 9.13
C GLY A 169 9.19 27.83 8.14
N PHE A 170 9.02 26.56 8.51
CA PHE A 170 8.35 25.57 7.65
C PHE A 170 6.84 25.80 7.66
N LYS A 171 6.27 26.06 6.47
CA LYS A 171 4.84 26.26 6.26
C LYS A 171 4.38 25.37 5.08
N PRO A 172 3.73 24.23 5.33
CA PRO A 172 3.20 23.40 4.26
C PRO A 172 2.07 24.15 3.52
N LEU A 173 1.91 23.90 2.22
CA LEU A 173 0.79 24.45 1.43
C LEU A 173 -0.55 24.03 2.04
N GLN A 174 -0.63 22.78 2.48
CA GLN A 174 -1.77 22.19 3.18
C GLN A 174 -1.24 21.34 4.33
N PRO A 175 -1.56 21.66 5.60
CA PRO A 175 -1.24 20.77 6.71
C PRO A 175 -1.99 19.44 6.60
N ALA A 176 -1.33 18.35 6.99
CA ALA A 176 -1.98 17.04 7.08
C ALA A 176 -3.09 17.05 8.14
N LYS A 177 -4.30 16.62 7.75
CA LYS A 177 -5.39 16.47 8.72
C LYS A 177 -5.12 15.25 9.59
N THR A 178 -5.03 15.45 10.89
CA THR A 178 -4.72 14.38 11.86
C THR A 178 -5.99 13.96 12.58
N TYR A 179 -6.17 12.65 12.74
CA TYR A 179 -7.22 12.04 13.54
C TYR A 179 -6.57 11.19 14.63
N ALA A 180 -6.82 11.56 15.88
CA ALA A 180 -6.52 10.74 17.05
C ALA A 180 -7.66 9.73 17.24
N ILE A 181 -7.43 8.49 16.85
CA ILE A 181 -8.43 7.42 16.90
C ILE A 181 -7.83 6.15 17.48
N GLY A 182 -8.12 5.93 18.77
CA GLY A 182 -7.60 4.81 19.55
C GLY A 182 -6.55 5.25 20.57
N ASP A 183 -6.37 4.42 21.59
CA ASP A 183 -5.51 4.70 22.74
C ASP A 183 -4.12 4.08 22.56
N THR A 184 -4.00 2.76 22.72
CA THR A 184 -2.70 2.08 22.58
C THR A 184 -2.33 1.81 21.11
N SER A 185 -3.34 1.67 20.25
CA SER A 185 -3.17 1.44 18.81
C SER A 185 -4.25 2.18 18.03
N VAL A 186 -3.99 2.40 16.74
CA VAL A 186 -4.95 3.06 15.85
C VAL A 186 -6.15 2.16 15.60
N ASP A 187 -7.35 2.68 15.78
CA ASP A 187 -8.62 2.01 15.45
C ASP A 187 -8.81 2.00 13.92
N LEU A 188 -8.39 0.91 13.27
CA LEU A 188 -8.41 0.78 11.81
C LEU A 188 -9.83 0.80 11.24
N THR A 189 -10.81 0.27 11.97
CA THR A 189 -12.22 0.29 11.55
C THR A 189 -12.74 1.73 11.51
N LYS A 190 -12.41 2.56 12.51
CA LYS A 190 -12.71 4.00 12.47
C LYS A 190 -11.93 4.72 11.36
N ALA A 191 -10.66 4.38 11.16
CA ALA A 191 -9.84 5.00 10.09
C ALA A 191 -10.47 4.79 8.71
N VAL A 192 -10.82 3.53 8.38
CA VAL A 192 -11.50 3.20 7.13
C VAL A 192 -12.89 3.85 7.08
N GLY A 193 -13.66 3.82 8.18
CA GLY A 193 -14.95 4.49 8.27
C GLY A 193 -14.91 5.99 7.96
N ILE A 194 -13.89 6.70 8.47
CA ILE A 194 -13.64 8.12 8.17
C ILE A 194 -13.32 8.31 6.69
N LEU A 195 -12.43 7.49 6.11
CA LEU A 195 -12.14 7.55 4.67
C LEU A 195 -13.40 7.36 3.82
N ARG A 196 -14.24 6.37 4.18
CA ARG A 196 -15.50 6.11 3.46
C ARG A 196 -16.47 7.28 3.56
N LYS A 197 -16.72 7.78 4.77
CA LYS A 197 -17.77 8.77 5.03
C LYS A 197 -17.32 10.20 4.72
N ASP A 198 -16.20 10.64 5.29
CA ASP A 198 -15.79 12.04 5.28
C ASP A 198 -15.06 12.40 3.98
N TYR A 199 -14.45 11.41 3.32
CA TYR A 199 -13.73 11.59 2.06
C TYR A 199 -14.40 10.93 0.86
N ASN A 200 -15.61 10.37 1.04
CA ASN A 200 -16.38 9.69 -0.01
C ASN A 200 -15.54 8.64 -0.76
N THR A 201 -14.72 7.88 -0.03
CA THR A 201 -13.83 6.87 -0.62
C THR A 201 -14.66 5.67 -1.05
N LYS A 202 -14.78 5.45 -2.36
CA LYS A 202 -15.45 4.27 -2.95
C LYS A 202 -14.45 3.17 -3.28
N LEU A 203 -13.26 3.52 -3.76
CA LEU A 203 -12.15 2.60 -3.96
C LEU A 203 -11.01 2.95 -3.00
N LEU A 204 -10.70 2.02 -2.08
CA LEU A 204 -9.63 2.16 -1.10
C LEU A 204 -8.46 1.23 -1.45
N ASP A 205 -7.29 1.81 -1.66
CA ASP A 205 -6.02 1.10 -1.82
C ASP A 205 -5.31 1.05 -0.47
N ILE A 206 -5.18 -0.14 0.11
CA ILE A 206 -4.35 -0.35 1.28
C ILE A 206 -2.98 -0.82 0.79
N GLN A 207 -2.01 0.04 0.98
CA GLN A 207 -0.60 -0.28 0.87
C GLN A 207 -0.14 -0.78 2.23
N GLY A 208 0.75 -1.77 2.27
CA GLY A 208 1.27 -2.36 3.52
C GLY A 208 1.93 -1.37 4.51
N GLY A 209 2.93 -1.74 5.31
CA GLY A 209 3.63 -3.02 5.38
C GLY A 209 2.93 -4.09 6.22
N PRO A 210 3.65 -5.17 6.56
CA PRO A 210 3.06 -6.40 7.10
C PRO A 210 2.22 -6.24 8.37
N ILE A 211 2.54 -5.27 9.23
CA ILE A 211 1.78 -4.98 10.46
C ILE A 211 0.42 -4.36 10.12
N LEU A 212 0.37 -3.38 9.21
CA LEU A 212 -0.89 -2.77 8.78
C LEU A 212 -1.74 -3.81 8.05
N ALA A 213 -1.14 -4.58 7.15
CA ALA A 213 -1.78 -5.68 6.44
C ALA A 213 -2.44 -6.68 7.42
N GLY A 214 -1.69 -7.13 8.45
CA GLY A 214 -2.23 -7.98 9.51
C GLY A 214 -3.44 -7.35 10.22
N GLY A 215 -3.32 -6.08 10.63
CA GLY A 215 -4.40 -5.38 11.32
C GLY A 215 -5.68 -5.25 10.50
N VAL A 216 -5.58 -4.88 9.22
CA VAL A 216 -6.77 -4.68 8.36
C VAL A 216 -7.45 -6.00 7.98
N VAL A 217 -6.68 -7.07 7.81
CA VAL A 217 -7.23 -8.42 7.58
C VAL A 217 -7.90 -8.93 8.85
N LYS A 218 -7.29 -8.77 10.04
CA LYS A 218 -7.90 -9.17 11.31
C LYS A 218 -9.19 -8.39 11.61
N ALA A 219 -9.25 -7.13 11.19
CA ALA A 219 -10.44 -6.29 11.32
C ALA A 219 -11.50 -6.50 10.22
N MET A 220 -11.28 -7.46 9.30
CA MET A 220 -12.20 -7.77 8.18
C MET A 220 -12.47 -6.57 7.26
N LEU A 221 -11.45 -5.73 7.01
CA LEU A 221 -11.59 -4.48 6.25
C LEU A 221 -11.16 -4.59 4.78
N VAL A 222 -10.69 -5.77 4.35
CA VAL A 222 -10.16 -6.00 3.00
C VAL A 222 -11.13 -6.88 2.22
N ASP A 223 -11.60 -6.41 1.07
CA ASP A 223 -12.47 -7.17 0.17
C ASP A 223 -11.66 -7.98 -0.84
N GLU A 224 -10.46 -7.49 -1.19
CA GLU A 224 -9.58 -8.12 -2.19
C GLU A 224 -8.10 -8.05 -1.80
N VAL A 225 -7.36 -9.14 -1.96
CA VAL A 225 -5.89 -9.16 -1.92
C VAL A 225 -5.35 -9.16 -3.34
N ARG A 226 -4.52 -8.17 -3.66
CA ARG A 226 -3.74 -8.07 -4.91
C ARG A 226 -2.29 -8.37 -4.58
N LEU A 227 -1.84 -9.56 -4.93
CA LEU A 227 -0.53 -10.08 -4.57
C LEU A 227 0.32 -10.33 -5.80
N THR A 228 1.46 -9.65 -5.90
CA THR A 228 2.53 -10.02 -6.83
C THR A 228 3.44 -11.05 -6.16
N VAL A 229 3.63 -12.20 -6.78
CA VAL A 229 4.66 -13.18 -6.43
C VAL A 229 5.85 -12.98 -7.35
N SER A 230 6.96 -12.54 -6.78
CA SER A 230 8.22 -12.28 -7.49
C SER A 230 9.06 -13.55 -7.57
N PRO A 231 9.84 -13.76 -8.66
CA PRO A 231 10.59 -14.98 -8.93
C PRO A 231 11.89 -15.06 -8.11
N GLN A 232 11.78 -14.89 -6.80
CA GLN A 232 12.88 -14.87 -5.86
C GLN A 232 12.58 -15.82 -4.69
N ILE A 233 13.61 -16.44 -4.16
CA ILE A 233 13.59 -17.20 -2.89
C ILE A 233 14.60 -16.53 -1.97
N MET A 234 14.23 -16.24 -0.73
CA MET A 234 15.04 -15.36 0.13
C MET A 234 15.39 -16.00 1.48
N GLY A 235 14.55 -16.89 2.00
CA GLY A 235 14.65 -17.46 3.33
C GLY A 235 14.07 -16.54 4.41
N ASP A 236 13.67 -17.14 5.53
CA ASP A 236 12.98 -16.46 6.63
C ASP A 236 13.92 -15.65 7.55
N LEU A 237 15.25 -15.69 7.36
CA LEU A 237 16.24 -14.99 8.19
C LEU A 237 17.10 -14.03 7.39
N ASN A 238 17.28 -12.81 7.89
CA ASN A 238 18.23 -11.84 7.35
C ASN A 238 19.69 -12.18 7.68
N SER A 239 20.64 -11.39 7.17
CA SER A 239 22.09 -11.55 7.40
C SER A 239 22.52 -11.53 8.89
N GLU A 240 21.67 -11.00 9.78
CA GLU A 240 21.88 -10.95 11.23
C GLU A 240 21.13 -12.06 11.99
N GLY A 241 20.49 -13.00 11.29
CA GLY A 241 19.69 -14.06 11.90
C GLY A 241 18.32 -13.61 12.44
N LYS A 242 17.84 -12.42 12.04
CA LYS A 242 16.51 -11.90 12.41
C LYS A 242 15.46 -12.37 11.41
N ARG A 243 14.26 -12.70 11.92
CA ARG A 243 13.15 -13.12 11.05
C ARG A 243 12.71 -12.01 10.11
N ARG A 244 12.65 -12.31 8.81
CA ARG A 244 12.08 -11.46 7.79
C ARG A 244 10.55 -11.50 7.86
N PRO A 245 9.87 -10.35 7.82
CA PRO A 245 8.42 -10.31 7.75
C PRO A 245 7.88 -10.99 6.49
N GLY A 246 6.82 -11.78 6.66
CA GLY A 246 5.97 -12.24 5.55
C GLY A 246 4.86 -11.22 5.25
N PHE A 247 3.91 -11.60 4.38
CA PHE A 247 2.77 -10.76 3.99
C PHE A 247 1.97 -10.19 5.18
N LEU A 248 1.67 -11.01 6.19
CA LEU A 248 0.99 -10.61 7.42
C LEU A 248 1.94 -10.74 8.62
N THR A 249 1.92 -9.76 9.54
CA THR A 249 2.76 -9.78 10.75
C THR A 249 1.99 -9.25 11.95
N GLY A 250 2.26 -9.80 13.14
CA GLY A 250 1.73 -9.30 14.41
C GLY A 250 0.31 -9.77 14.75
N ILE A 251 -0.21 -10.75 14.01
CA ILE A 251 -1.53 -11.34 14.23
C ILE A 251 -1.46 -12.87 14.20
N HIS A 252 -2.50 -13.51 14.72
CA HIS A 252 -2.69 -14.95 14.68
C HIS A 252 -4.09 -15.29 14.12
N PHE A 253 -4.10 -16.31 13.27
CA PHE A 253 -5.27 -17.08 12.86
C PHE A 253 -4.93 -18.57 13.06
N GLY A 254 -5.86 -19.32 13.62
CA GLY A 254 -5.87 -20.77 13.62
C GLY A 254 -6.47 -21.33 12.33
N LEU A 255 -6.55 -22.66 12.27
CA LEU A 255 -7.10 -23.36 11.10
C LEU A 255 -8.57 -23.02 10.85
N ASP A 256 -9.32 -22.81 11.94
CA ASP A 256 -10.78 -22.62 11.88
C ASP A 256 -11.19 -21.17 11.60
N ASP A 257 -10.44 -20.17 12.08
CA ASP A 257 -10.76 -18.74 11.94
C ASP A 257 -9.92 -18.02 10.87
N SER A 258 -9.01 -18.72 10.19
CA SER A 258 -8.26 -18.15 9.07
C SER A 258 -9.18 -17.74 7.92
N PRO A 259 -9.08 -16.51 7.41
CA PRO A 259 -9.85 -16.09 6.24
C PRO A 259 -9.58 -17.00 5.04
N LEU A 260 -10.62 -17.29 4.27
CA LEU A 260 -10.47 -17.91 2.95
C LEU A 260 -10.39 -16.82 1.89
N ALA A 261 -9.84 -17.17 0.74
CA ALA A 261 -9.79 -16.27 -0.38
C ALA A 261 -10.15 -17.03 -1.67
N GLU A 262 -11.07 -16.48 -2.46
CA GLU A 262 -11.44 -17.03 -3.77
C GLU A 262 -10.55 -16.42 -4.84
N LEU A 263 -9.94 -17.25 -5.67
CA LEU A 263 -9.10 -16.78 -6.78
C LEU A 263 -9.96 -16.13 -7.86
N GLU A 264 -9.81 -14.81 -8.01
CA GLU A 264 -10.53 -13.99 -8.99
C GLU A 264 -9.77 -13.92 -10.31
N ALA A 265 -8.48 -13.60 -10.26
CA ALA A 265 -7.67 -13.45 -11.46
C ALA A 265 -6.22 -13.90 -11.26
N ILE A 266 -5.64 -14.40 -12.35
CA ILE A 266 -4.20 -14.65 -12.49
C ILE A 266 -3.67 -13.81 -13.64
N GLY A 267 -2.64 -13.03 -13.38
CA GLY A 267 -1.81 -12.37 -14.38
C GLY A 267 -0.41 -12.98 -14.38
N VAL A 268 0.24 -13.08 -15.54
CA VAL A 268 1.65 -13.46 -15.62
C VAL A 268 2.38 -12.44 -16.47
N SER A 269 3.49 -11.91 -15.95
CA SER A 269 4.39 -11.05 -16.73
C SER A 269 5.83 -11.51 -16.49
N MET A 270 6.47 -12.00 -17.56
CA MET A 270 7.76 -12.66 -17.45
C MET A 270 7.71 -13.78 -16.39
N SER A 271 8.51 -13.70 -15.33
CA SER A 271 8.51 -14.69 -14.24
C SER A 271 7.73 -14.23 -13.00
N HIS A 272 7.07 -13.07 -13.03
CA HIS A 272 6.19 -12.60 -11.95
C HIS A 272 4.76 -13.07 -12.16
N ILE A 273 4.11 -13.44 -11.06
CA ILE A 273 2.69 -13.83 -11.04
C ILE A 273 1.91 -12.75 -10.28
N PHE A 274 0.79 -12.31 -10.84
CA PHE A 274 -0.13 -11.35 -10.25
C PHE A 274 -1.40 -12.09 -9.86
N LEU A 275 -1.75 -12.07 -8.59
CA LEU A 275 -2.90 -12.80 -8.07
C LEU A 275 -3.91 -11.80 -7.52
N ARG A 276 -5.17 -11.97 -7.88
CA ARG A 276 -6.30 -11.29 -7.25
C ARG A 276 -7.12 -12.33 -6.52
N TYR A 277 -7.29 -12.15 -5.22
CA TYR A 277 -8.15 -12.97 -4.40
C TYR A 277 -9.24 -12.14 -3.74
N LEU A 278 -10.49 -12.59 -3.80
CA LEU A 278 -11.59 -12.00 -3.05
C LEU A 278 -11.64 -12.62 -1.65
N MET A 279 -11.67 -11.79 -0.62
CA MET A 279 -11.61 -12.23 0.77
C MET A 279 -12.97 -12.75 1.24
N ASN A 280 -12.97 -13.92 1.88
CA ASN A 280 -14.13 -14.52 2.51
C ASN A 280 -13.79 -14.82 3.98
N TYR A 281 -14.26 -13.97 4.88
CA TYR A 281 -14.02 -14.10 6.31
C TYR A 281 -14.96 -15.15 6.92
N ARG A 282 -14.38 -16.08 7.68
CA ARG A 282 -15.15 -17.05 8.45
C ARG A 282 -15.55 -16.39 9.77
N ASN A 283 -16.85 -16.26 10.01
CA ASN A 283 -17.41 -15.80 11.28
C ASN A 283 -17.48 -16.95 12.28
#